data_AF-A0A5N9AEY4-F1
#
_entry.id   AF-A0A5N9AEY4-F1
#
_cell.length_a   1.000
_cell.length_b   1.000
_cell.length_c   1.000
_cell.angle_alpha   90.00
_cell.angle_beta   90.00
_cell.angle_gamma   90.00
#
_symmetry.space_group_name_H-M   'P 1'
#
loop_
_entity.id
_entity.type
_entity.pdbx_description
1 polymer ?
#
loop_
_entity_poly.entity_id
_entity_poly.type
_entity_poly.pdbx_seq_one_letter_code
_entity_poly.pdbx_strand_id
1 'polypeptide(L)'
;MNLGIYVDTIQKSPETFCIIDQLNKGMESGKLDDASLFFDAVGFNDLPMKFGMFNATAMWAFTGTLLTTSIDTTSKALEIVNKLKVYYYHGWEENPNIFGLISLAKNPNIKTICRNGEDAIEFRRVTGESPVALVDNFSLEEILQQV
;
A
#
# COMPACT_ATOMS: atom_id res chain seq x y z
N MET A 1 12.07 -9.77 -5.73
CA MET A 1 10.59 -9.88 -5.52
C MET A 1 9.93 -8.69 -6.19
N ASN A 2 8.80 -8.85 -6.89
CA ASN A 2 8.10 -7.72 -7.53
C ASN A 2 7.09 -7.12 -6.56
N LEU A 3 7.44 -5.96 -6.00
CA LEU A 3 6.57 -5.20 -5.10
C LEU A 3 5.94 -4.02 -5.84
N GLY A 4 4.61 -3.98 -5.86
CA GLY A 4 3.83 -2.84 -6.30
C GLY A 4 3.32 -2.07 -5.10
N ILE A 5 3.33 -0.74 -5.17
CA ILE A 5 2.61 0.12 -4.23
C ILE A 5 1.64 0.98 -5.03
N TYR A 6 0.41 1.12 -4.59
CA TYR A 6 -0.61 1.94 -5.22
C TYR A 6 -1.09 3.01 -4.24
N VAL A 7 -0.84 4.28 -4.62
CA VAL A 7 -1.24 5.48 -3.89
C VAL A 7 -2.20 6.31 -4.74
N ASP A 8 -3.07 7.11 -4.11
CA ASP A 8 -3.96 8.01 -4.85
C ASP A 8 -3.15 9.07 -5.62
N THR A 9 -2.11 9.61 -4.99
CA THR A 9 -1.25 10.61 -5.60
C THR A 9 0.20 10.47 -5.17
N ILE A 10 1.13 10.84 -6.06
CA ILE A 10 2.54 11.02 -5.69
C ILE A 10 2.83 12.43 -5.19
N GLN A 11 1.84 13.30 -4.98
CA GLN A 11 2.07 14.61 -4.36
C GLN A 11 2.81 14.44 -3.02
N LYS A 12 3.82 15.29 -2.79
CA LYS A 12 4.60 15.25 -1.55
C LYS A 12 3.70 15.37 -0.32
N SER A 13 3.72 14.34 0.50
CA SER A 13 3.00 14.20 1.77
C SER A 13 3.85 13.35 2.74
N PRO A 14 3.50 13.28 4.04
CA PRO A 14 4.19 12.38 4.97
C PRO A 14 4.16 10.91 4.53
N GLU A 15 3.01 10.47 3.99
CA GLU A 15 2.82 9.13 3.42
C GLU A 15 3.76 8.89 2.23
N THR A 16 3.71 9.74 1.20
CA THR A 16 4.50 9.52 -0.02
C THR A 16 5.98 9.66 0.24
N PHE A 17 6.39 10.58 1.12
CA PHE A 17 7.78 10.67 1.59
C PHE A 17 8.23 9.37 2.24
N CYS A 18 7.44 8.82 3.15
CA CYS A 18 7.74 7.59 3.87
C CYS A 18 7.88 6.41 2.91
N ILE A 19 6.93 6.24 1.99
CA ILE A 19 6.95 5.18 0.98
C ILE A 19 8.17 5.30 0.06
N ILE A 20 8.43 6.50 -0.49
CA ILE A 20 9.52 6.74 -1.43
C ILE A 20 10.87 6.51 -0.75
N ASP A 21 11.05 6.99 0.49
CA ASP A 21 12.28 6.79 1.27
C ASP A 21 12.55 5.29 1.53
N GLN A 22 11.53 4.53 1.94
CA GLN A 22 11.65 3.10 2.20
C GLN A 22 11.95 2.30 0.93
N LEU A 23 11.27 2.61 -0.18
CA LEU A 23 11.55 1.99 -1.47
C LEU A 23 12.97 2.29 -1.95
N ASN A 24 13.42 3.56 -1.88
CA ASN A 24 14.77 3.94 -2.28
C ASN A 24 15.83 3.19 -1.45
N LYS A 25 15.66 3.11 -0.12
CA LYS A 25 16.54 2.32 0.76
C LYS A 25 16.53 0.84 0.39
N GLY A 26 15.36 0.30 0.03
CA GLY A 26 15.22 -1.08 -0.45
C GLY A 26 16.01 -1.36 -1.73
N MET A 27 15.92 -0.45 -2.70
CA MET A 27 16.67 -0.53 -3.97
C MET A 27 18.18 -0.38 -3.75
N GLU A 28 18.61 0.58 -2.92
CA GLU A 28 20.04 0.83 -2.64
C GLU A 28 20.72 -0.32 -1.89
N SER A 29 19.99 -0.94 -0.95
CA SER A 29 20.51 -2.07 -0.17
C SER A 29 20.45 -3.40 -0.92
N GLY A 30 19.85 -3.45 -2.11
CA GLY A 30 19.62 -4.69 -2.86
C GLY A 30 18.58 -5.63 -2.23
N LYS A 31 17.77 -5.13 -1.27
CA LYS A 31 16.64 -5.88 -0.69
C LYS A 31 15.47 -6.00 -1.66
N LEU A 32 15.36 -5.08 -2.62
CA LEU A 32 14.39 -5.10 -3.71
C LEU A 32 15.11 -5.21 -5.05
N ASP A 33 14.73 -6.22 -5.82
CA ASP A 33 15.18 -6.38 -7.20
C ASP A 33 14.39 -5.47 -8.15
N ASP A 34 13.09 -5.33 -7.89
CA ASP A 34 12.15 -4.54 -8.69
C ASP A 34 11.01 -4.00 -7.80
N ALA A 35 10.73 -2.71 -7.96
CA ALA A 35 9.67 -2.01 -7.27
C ALA A 35 8.94 -1.07 -8.22
N SER A 36 7.63 -1.05 -8.13
CA SER A 36 6.76 -0.19 -8.94
C SER A 36 5.84 0.63 -8.04
N LEU A 37 5.80 1.94 -8.25
CA LEU A 37 4.82 2.83 -7.64
C LEU A 37 3.77 3.21 -8.69
N PHE A 38 2.53 2.85 -8.40
CA PHE A 38 1.35 3.18 -9.18
C PHE A 38 0.61 4.37 -8.56
N PHE A 39 0.09 5.25 -9.39
CA PHE A 39 -0.63 6.43 -8.92
C PHE A 39 -1.78 6.86 -9.84
N ASP A 40 -2.82 7.47 -9.26
CA ASP A 40 -3.89 8.09 -10.05
C ASP A 40 -3.53 9.52 -10.47
N ALA A 41 -2.95 10.31 -9.55
CA ALA A 41 -2.62 11.72 -9.78
C ALA A 41 -1.14 12.04 -9.50
N VAL A 42 -0.53 12.86 -10.36
CA VAL A 42 0.89 13.24 -10.25
C VAL A 42 1.13 14.24 -9.10
N GLY A 43 0.42 15.37 -9.08
CA GLY A 43 0.72 16.44 -8.13
C GLY A 43 2.16 16.97 -8.21
N PHE A 44 2.57 17.85 -7.29
CA PHE A 44 3.98 18.30 -7.21
C PHE A 44 4.77 17.38 -6.27
N ASN A 45 5.92 16.90 -6.76
CA ASN A 45 6.83 16.07 -5.98
C ASN A 45 8.29 16.33 -6.42
N ASP A 46 9.16 16.62 -5.45
CA ASP A 46 10.59 16.88 -5.63
C ASP A 46 11.48 15.73 -5.11
N LEU A 47 10.88 14.63 -4.67
CA LEU A 47 11.57 13.49 -4.08
C LEU A 47 12.26 12.66 -5.17
N PRO A 48 13.53 12.26 -4.97
CA PRO A 48 14.23 11.41 -5.92
C PRO A 48 13.63 9.99 -5.92
N MET A 49 13.31 9.44 -7.08
CA MET A 49 12.76 8.09 -7.22
C MET A 49 13.78 7.17 -7.90
N LYS A 50 14.11 6.04 -7.26
CA LYS A 50 15.07 5.05 -7.74
C LYS A 50 14.42 3.75 -8.22
N PHE A 51 13.13 3.81 -8.53
CA PHE A 51 12.27 2.69 -8.89
C PHE A 51 11.27 3.10 -9.99
N GLY A 52 10.54 2.13 -10.55
CA GLY A 52 9.59 2.37 -11.63
C GLY A 52 8.35 3.12 -11.15
N MET A 53 7.90 4.10 -11.93
CA MET A 53 6.70 4.88 -11.65
C MET A 53 5.73 4.82 -12.81
N PHE A 54 4.47 4.52 -12.51
CA PHE A 54 3.47 4.29 -13.52
C PHE A 54 2.13 4.87 -13.10
N ASN A 55 1.36 5.38 -14.08
CA ASN A 55 -0.04 5.65 -13.83
C ASN A 55 -0.78 4.34 -13.50
N ALA A 56 -1.80 4.39 -12.65
CA ALA A 56 -2.58 3.22 -12.25
C ALA A 56 -3.21 2.47 -13.44
N THR A 57 -3.48 3.17 -14.55
CA THR A 57 -3.92 2.54 -15.81
C THR A 57 -2.93 1.54 -16.40
N ALA A 58 -1.66 1.51 -15.97
CA ALA A 58 -0.68 0.51 -16.40
C ALA A 58 -0.70 -0.77 -15.55
N MET A 59 -1.46 -0.79 -14.45
CA MET A 59 -1.45 -1.87 -13.47
C MET A 59 -2.04 -3.19 -13.99
N TRP A 60 -2.80 -3.16 -15.10
CA TRP A 60 -3.28 -4.38 -15.77
C TRP A 60 -2.14 -5.32 -16.18
N ALA A 61 -0.94 -4.79 -16.44
CA ALA A 61 0.24 -5.57 -16.80
C ALA A 61 1.06 -6.06 -15.59
N PHE A 62 0.72 -5.61 -14.37
CA PHE A 62 1.48 -5.93 -13.16
C PHE A 62 1.03 -7.25 -12.52
N THR A 63 1.99 -8.09 -12.15
CA THR A 63 1.78 -9.32 -11.38
C THR A 63 2.68 -9.34 -10.16
N GLY A 64 2.13 -9.68 -9.00
CA GLY A 64 2.92 -9.78 -7.78
C GLY A 64 2.12 -9.38 -6.55
N THR A 65 2.83 -8.88 -5.56
CA THR A 65 2.25 -8.29 -4.34
C THR A 65 2.01 -6.82 -4.58
N LEU A 66 0.78 -6.36 -4.32
CA LEU A 66 0.39 -4.97 -4.40
C LEU A 66 0.00 -4.47 -3.00
N LEU A 67 0.71 -3.48 -2.49
CA LEU A 67 0.29 -2.72 -1.32
C LEU A 67 -0.53 -1.50 -1.76
N THR A 68 -1.67 -1.28 -1.13
CA THR A 68 -2.54 -0.12 -1.34
C THR A 68 -2.64 0.68 -0.06
N THR A 69 -2.73 2.00 -0.13
CA THR A 69 -2.71 2.87 1.07
C THR A 69 -4.04 3.53 1.38
N SER A 70 -5.03 3.37 0.50
CA SER A 70 -6.39 3.88 0.70
C SER A 70 -7.46 2.86 0.36
N ILE A 71 -8.67 3.06 0.88
CA ILE A 71 -9.83 2.23 0.54
C ILE A 71 -10.12 2.28 -0.96
N ASP A 72 -9.98 3.46 -1.57
CA ASP A 72 -10.26 3.69 -2.98
C ASP A 72 -9.23 2.97 -3.87
N THR A 73 -7.93 3.12 -3.60
CA THR A 73 -6.88 2.38 -4.33
C THR A 73 -7.04 0.86 -4.17
N THR A 74 -7.42 0.40 -2.98
CA THR A 74 -7.68 -1.03 -2.74
C THR A 74 -8.86 -1.52 -3.54
N SER A 75 -9.96 -0.77 -3.56
CA SER A 75 -11.17 -1.14 -4.32
C SER A 75 -10.88 -1.21 -5.82
N LYS A 76 -10.17 -0.21 -6.36
CA LYS A 76 -9.72 -0.20 -7.77
C LYS A 76 -8.79 -1.36 -8.09
N ALA A 77 -7.88 -1.71 -7.18
CA ALA A 77 -6.96 -2.83 -7.37
C ALA A 77 -7.68 -4.19 -7.50
N LEU A 78 -8.82 -4.37 -6.81
CA LEU A 78 -9.61 -5.61 -6.90
C LEU A 78 -10.36 -5.75 -8.23
N GLU A 79 -10.61 -4.66 -8.94
CA GLU A 79 -11.24 -4.68 -10.26
C GLU A 79 -10.27 -5.10 -11.37
N ILE A 80 -8.96 -5.13 -11.08
CA ILE A 80 -7.94 -5.52 -12.04
C ILE A 80 -7.98 -7.03 -12.23
N VAL A 81 -8.12 -7.46 -13.50
CA VAL A 81 -8.28 -8.87 -13.90
C VAL A 81 -7.05 -9.75 -13.61
N ASN A 82 -5.93 -9.17 -13.17
CA ASN A 82 -4.65 -9.86 -13.01
C ASN A 82 -4.49 -10.54 -11.64
N LYS A 83 -3.51 -11.44 -11.52
CA LYS A 83 -3.20 -12.16 -10.27
C LYS A 83 -2.42 -11.27 -9.30
N LEU A 84 -3.14 -10.42 -8.58
CA LEU A 84 -2.60 -9.56 -7.54
C LEU A 84 -2.82 -10.19 -6.16
N LYS A 85 -1.77 -10.22 -5.34
CA LYS A 85 -1.91 -10.40 -3.90
C LYS A 85 -2.04 -9.02 -3.27
N VAL A 86 -3.25 -8.64 -2.87
CA VAL A 86 -3.53 -7.28 -2.39
C VAL A 86 -3.37 -7.20 -0.87
N TYR A 87 -2.56 -6.24 -0.44
CA TYR A 87 -2.37 -5.87 0.95
C TYR A 87 -2.82 -4.43 1.13
N TYR A 88 -3.80 -4.20 2.01
CA TYR A 88 -4.20 -2.86 2.39
C TYR A 88 -3.37 -2.40 3.59
N TYR A 89 -2.69 -1.27 3.46
CA TYR A 89 -1.95 -0.63 4.53
C TYR A 89 -2.82 0.45 5.18
N HIS A 90 -3.34 0.15 6.36
CA HIS A 90 -4.22 1.02 7.13
C HIS A 90 -3.44 1.98 8.04
N GLY A 91 -3.92 3.22 8.15
CA GLY A 91 -3.36 4.26 9.03
C GLY A 91 -2.82 5.51 8.33
N TRP A 92 -3.07 5.66 7.01
CA TRP A 92 -2.73 6.88 6.26
C TRP A 92 -3.95 7.77 5.96
N GLU A 93 -5.12 7.17 5.77
CA GLU A 93 -6.38 7.92 5.58
C GLU A 93 -6.84 8.54 6.91
N GLU A 94 -6.98 9.86 6.97
CA GLU A 94 -7.47 10.55 8.17
C GLU A 94 -8.94 10.24 8.49
N ASN A 95 -9.77 10.06 7.46
CA ASN A 95 -11.21 9.84 7.59
C ASN A 95 -11.68 8.71 6.66
N PRO A 96 -11.28 7.45 6.94
CA PRO A 96 -11.61 6.33 6.09
C PRO A 96 -13.13 6.09 6.07
N ASN A 97 -13.69 5.78 4.89
CA ASN A 97 -15.08 5.37 4.77
C ASN A 97 -15.29 4.06 5.56
N ILE A 98 -16.01 4.13 6.68
CA ILE A 98 -16.21 2.99 7.60
C ILE A 98 -16.80 1.77 6.87
N PHE A 99 -17.78 1.97 5.99
CA PHE A 99 -18.39 0.86 5.26
C PHE A 99 -17.42 0.25 4.24
N GLY A 100 -16.63 1.09 3.57
CA GLY A 100 -15.53 0.65 2.71
C GLY A 100 -14.52 -0.19 3.49
N LEU A 101 -14.08 0.30 4.65
CA LEU A 101 -13.12 -0.40 5.51
C LEU A 101 -13.64 -1.78 5.95
N ILE A 102 -14.91 -1.86 6.40
CA ILE A 102 -15.55 -3.13 6.77
C ILE A 102 -15.61 -4.09 5.58
N SER A 103 -15.96 -3.57 4.39
CA SER A 103 -16.05 -4.38 3.17
C SER A 103 -14.68 -4.95 2.77
N LEU A 104 -13.61 -4.14 2.84
CA LEU A 104 -12.26 -4.60 2.53
C LEU A 104 -11.75 -5.61 3.55
N ALA A 105 -11.94 -5.35 4.85
CA ALA A 105 -11.48 -6.22 5.92
C ALA A 105 -12.08 -7.64 5.85
N LYS A 106 -13.34 -7.74 5.43
CA LYS A 106 -14.05 -9.03 5.28
C LYS A 106 -13.75 -9.74 3.97
N ASN A 107 -13.03 -9.11 3.04
CA ASN A 107 -12.72 -9.72 1.77
C ASN A 107 -11.53 -10.69 1.94
N PRO A 108 -11.70 -12.01 1.68
CA PRO A 108 -10.65 -13.00 1.91
C PRO A 108 -9.43 -12.84 1.00
N ASN A 109 -9.55 -12.06 -0.08
CA ASN A 109 -8.45 -11.79 -1.01
C ASN A 109 -7.59 -10.60 -0.59
N ILE A 110 -7.94 -9.93 0.52
CA ILE A 110 -7.23 -8.75 1.02
C ILE A 110 -6.67 -9.08 2.39
N LYS A 111 -5.41 -8.74 2.60
CA LYS A 111 -4.78 -8.77 3.92
C LYS A 111 -4.55 -7.34 4.39
N THR A 112 -4.87 -7.04 5.65
CA THR A 112 -4.68 -5.69 6.19
C THR A 112 -3.46 -5.62 7.08
N ILE A 113 -2.56 -4.69 6.82
CA ILE A 113 -1.43 -4.30 7.68
C ILE A 113 -1.81 -2.98 8.34
N CYS A 114 -1.66 -2.85 9.65
CA CYS A 114 -1.89 -1.59 10.36
C CYS A 114 -0.56 -0.92 10.69
N ARG A 115 -0.53 0.41 10.67
CA ARG A 115 0.68 1.18 10.96
C ARG A 115 1.16 1.03 12.40
N ASN A 116 0.25 1.05 13.37
CA ASN A 116 0.60 0.96 14.78
C ASN A 116 -0.47 0.20 15.58
N GLY A 117 -0.23 0.04 16.89
CA GLY A 117 -1.14 -0.67 17.78
C GLY A 117 -2.47 0.04 18.01
N GLU A 118 -2.51 1.37 17.97
CA GLU A 118 -3.74 2.15 18.11
C GLU A 118 -4.65 1.94 16.90
N ASP A 119 -4.09 2.06 15.69
CA ASP A 119 -4.79 1.80 14.43
C ASP A 119 -5.33 0.38 14.36
N ALA A 120 -4.59 -0.61 14.89
CA ALA A 120 -5.03 -2.00 14.92
C ALA A 120 -6.19 -2.25 15.90
N ILE A 121 -6.19 -1.57 17.05
CA ILE A 121 -7.30 -1.62 18.01
C ILE A 121 -8.55 -1.01 17.38
N GLU A 122 -8.40 0.15 16.74
CA GLU A 122 -9.50 0.81 16.03
C GLU A 122 -10.01 -0.04 14.87
N PHE A 123 -9.13 -0.54 14.01
CA PHE A 123 -9.47 -1.42 12.90
C PHE A 123 -10.30 -2.61 13.37
N ARG A 124 -9.86 -3.30 14.45
CA ARG A 124 -10.60 -4.44 15.01
C ARG A 124 -11.94 -4.04 15.60
N ARG A 125 -12.01 -2.89 16.27
CA ARG A 125 -13.26 -2.36 16.83
C ARG A 125 -14.29 -2.08 15.75
N VAL A 126 -13.85 -1.53 14.61
CA VAL A 126 -14.73 -1.14 13.50
C VAL A 126 -15.11 -2.32 12.62
N THR A 127 -14.16 -3.19 12.29
CA THR A 127 -14.35 -4.25 11.28
C THR A 127 -14.70 -5.61 11.88
N GLY A 128 -14.30 -5.86 13.13
CA GLY A 128 -14.34 -7.18 13.76
C GLY A 128 -13.18 -8.10 13.40
N GLU A 129 -12.34 -7.70 12.43
CA GLU A 129 -11.21 -8.49 11.93
C GLU A 129 -9.89 -8.06 12.58
N SER A 130 -8.90 -8.96 12.58
CA SER A 130 -7.54 -8.64 13.06
C SER A 130 -6.63 -8.35 11.87
N PRO A 131 -5.75 -7.32 11.94
CA PRO A 131 -4.74 -7.14 10.91
C PRO A 131 -3.74 -8.30 10.93
N VAL A 132 -3.13 -8.59 9.78
CA VAL A 132 -2.14 -9.67 9.65
C VAL A 132 -0.79 -9.29 10.28
N ALA A 133 -0.50 -7.99 10.34
CA ALA A 133 0.72 -7.46 10.92
C ALA A 133 0.55 -6.01 11.37
N LEU A 134 1.44 -5.58 12.26
CA LEU A 134 1.68 -4.19 12.58
C LEU A 134 3.02 -3.82 11.95
N VAL A 135 3.05 -2.77 11.14
CA VAL A 135 4.28 -2.29 10.51
C VAL A 135 4.32 -0.78 10.61
N ASP A 136 5.25 -0.24 11.38
CA ASP A 136 5.36 1.21 11.52
C ASP A 136 6.12 1.84 10.35
N ASN A 137 5.71 3.06 9.99
CA ASN A 137 6.32 3.90 8.95
C ASN A 137 6.74 3.14 7.68
N PHE A 138 5.85 2.25 7.21
CA PHE A 138 6.02 1.49 5.99
C PHE A 138 7.37 0.75 5.93
N SER A 139 7.85 0.24 7.08
CA SER A 139 9.11 -0.50 7.19
C SER A 139 9.14 -1.64 6.17
N LEU A 140 9.95 -1.45 5.13
CA LEU A 140 9.99 -2.38 4.00
C LEU A 140 10.40 -3.77 4.46
N GLU A 141 11.36 -3.86 5.39
CA GLU A 141 11.83 -5.14 5.92
C GLU A 141 10.72 -5.93 6.61
N GLU A 142 9.87 -5.25 7.37
CA GLU A 142 8.73 -5.88 8.04
C GLU A 142 7.64 -6.26 7.03
N ILE A 143 7.34 -5.39 6.04
CA ILE A 143 6.39 -5.70 4.96
C ILE A 143 6.81 -6.97 4.22
N LEU A 144 8.09 -7.07 3.85
CA LEU A 144 8.64 -8.21 3.11
C LEU A 144 8.52 -9.55 3.85
N GLN A 145 8.38 -9.54 5.18
CA GLN A 145 8.16 -10.76 5.96
C GLN A 145 6.70 -11.24 5.90
N GLN A 146 5.76 -10.40 5.48
CA GLN A 146 4.31 -10.69 5.46
C GLN A 146 3.78 -11.08 4.08
N VAL A 147 4.53 -10.82 3.02
CA VAL A 147 4.09 -10.87 1.60
C VAL A 147 4.64 -12.05 0.81
#